data_AF-A0A0S3SZ39-F1
#
_entry.id   AF-A0A0S3SZ39-F1
#
_cell.length_a   1.000
_cell.length_b   1.000
_cell.length_c   1.000
_cell.angle_alpha   90.00
_cell.angle_beta   90.00
_cell.angle_gamma   90.00
#
_symmetry.space_group_name_H-M   'P 1'
#
loop_
_entity.id
_entity.type
_entity.pdbx_description
1 polymer ?
#
loop_
_entity_poly.entity_id
_entity_poly.type
_entity_poly.pdbx_seq_one_letter_code
_entity_poly.pdbx_strand_id
1 'polypeptide(L)'
;ETHGTCSYPVFRNEYDYFLGVLNVYFKYNVTSVLNEAGYVASNTERYPLGGIISAIENAFHASPLIICSKDSIEELRLCFYKDFQV
;
A
#
# COMPACT_ATOMS: atom_id res chain seq x y z
N GLU A 1 -1.78 -17.20 -14.01
CA GLU A 1 -3.01 -16.46 -13.69
C GLU A 1 -3.44 -16.81 -12.26
N THR A 2 -3.37 -15.87 -11.30
CA THR A 2 -3.81 -16.14 -9.90
C THR A 2 -4.93 -15.20 -9.44
N HIS A 3 -4.89 -13.90 -9.77
CA HIS A 3 -5.85 -12.91 -9.25
C HIS A 3 -6.50 -11.99 -10.32
N GLY A 4 -5.80 -11.68 -11.41
CA GLY A 4 -6.25 -10.68 -12.39
C GLY A 4 -7.60 -11.00 -13.05
N THR A 5 -7.82 -12.25 -13.47
CA THR A 5 -9.08 -12.68 -14.11
C THR A 5 -10.32 -12.53 -13.22
N CYS A 6 -10.17 -12.61 -11.89
CA CYS A 6 -11.27 -12.42 -10.94
C CYS A 6 -11.69 -10.95 -10.76
N SER A 7 -10.97 -10.00 -11.36
CA SER A 7 -11.28 -8.57 -11.27
C SER A 7 -12.32 -8.08 -12.29
N TYR A 8 -12.80 -8.95 -13.18
CA TYR A 8 -13.91 -8.65 -14.08
C TYR A 8 -15.20 -8.35 -13.28
N PRO A 9 -16.02 -7.33 -13.64
CA PRO A 9 -15.92 -6.48 -14.82
C PRO A 9 -15.14 -5.18 -14.63
N VAL A 10 -14.49 -4.97 -13.48
CA VAL A 10 -13.74 -3.74 -13.18
C VAL A 10 -12.57 -3.59 -14.14
N PHE A 11 -11.75 -4.63 -14.29
CA PHE A 11 -10.78 -4.72 -15.37
C PHE A 11 -11.26 -5.75 -16.40
N ARG A 12 -11.28 -5.35 -17.67
CA ARG A 12 -11.86 -6.16 -18.76
C ARG A 12 -10.81 -6.97 -19.52
N ASN A 13 -9.55 -6.62 -19.36
CA ASN A 13 -8.41 -7.27 -20.00
C ASN A 13 -7.17 -7.08 -19.13
N GLU A 14 -6.09 -7.78 -19.48
CA GLU A 14 -4.82 -7.75 -18.75
C GLU A 14 -4.17 -6.36 -18.76
N TYR A 15 -4.23 -5.64 -19.88
CA TYR A 15 -3.64 -4.30 -20.00
C TYR A 15 -4.27 -3.33 -18.99
N ASP A 16 -5.59 -3.28 -18.91
CA ASP A 16 -6.32 -2.42 -17.98
C ASP A 16 -6.00 -2.79 -16.52
N TYR A 17 -5.87 -4.07 -16.20
CA TYR A 17 -5.50 -4.55 -14.87
C TYR A 17 -4.11 -4.02 -14.46
N PHE A 18 -3.08 -4.23 -15.30
CA PHE A 18 -1.73 -3.79 -14.96
C PHE A 18 -1.62 -2.26 -14.91
N LEU A 19 -2.21 -1.55 -15.87
CA LEU A 19 -2.21 -0.10 -15.90
C LEU A 19 -2.94 0.48 -14.67
N GLY A 20 -4.09 -0.08 -14.32
CA GLY A 20 -4.87 0.34 -13.15
C GLY A 20 -4.11 0.15 -11.83
N VAL A 21 -3.50 -1.03 -11.63
CA VAL A 21 -2.71 -1.32 -10.43
C VAL A 21 -1.48 -0.40 -10.33
N LEU A 22 -0.78 -0.15 -11.45
CA LEU A 22 0.34 0.81 -11.46
C LEU A 22 -0.12 2.23 -11.11
N ASN A 23 -1.26 2.68 -11.64
CA ASN A 23 -1.82 3.99 -11.31
C ASN A 23 -2.16 4.11 -9.81
N VAL A 24 -2.74 3.07 -9.22
CA VAL A 24 -3.00 3.03 -7.76
C VAL A 24 -1.69 3.06 -6.97
N TYR A 25 -0.69 2.26 -7.37
CA TYR A 25 0.63 2.23 -6.73
C TYR A 25 1.31 3.61 -6.73
N PHE A 26 1.29 4.31 -7.86
CA PHE A 26 1.90 5.64 -7.97
C PHE A 26 1.09 6.72 -7.25
N LYS A 27 -0.25 6.65 -7.26
CA LYS A 27 -1.13 7.60 -6.57
C LYS A 27 -1.01 7.49 -5.04
N TYR A 28 -0.95 6.27 -4.51
CA TYR A 28 -0.87 5.98 -3.07
C TYR A 28 0.54 5.51 -2.71
N ASN A 29 1.55 6.34 -3.01
CA ASN A 29 2.95 6.01 -2.79
C ASN A 29 3.31 6.02 -1.30
N VAL A 30 3.14 4.87 -0.65
CA VAL A 30 3.46 4.65 0.76
C VAL A 30 4.92 4.97 1.08
N THR A 31 5.86 4.63 0.20
CA THR A 31 7.29 4.87 0.44
C THR A 31 7.59 6.36 0.57
N SER A 32 6.98 7.20 -0.27
CA SER A 32 7.13 8.66 -0.16
C SER A 32 6.60 9.17 1.17
N VAL A 33 5.39 8.77 1.54
CA VAL A 33 4.74 9.16 2.81
C VAL A 33 5.61 8.79 4.01
N LEU A 34 6.15 7.57 4.04
CA LEU A 34 7.01 7.12 5.13
C LEU A 34 8.32 7.92 5.19
N ASN A 35 8.97 8.16 4.03
CA ASN A 35 10.19 8.96 3.97
C ASN A 35 9.95 10.40 4.44
N GLU A 36 8.86 11.04 4.02
CA GLU A 36 8.49 12.39 4.42
C GLU A 36 8.17 12.50 5.91
N ALA A 37 7.62 11.44 6.50
CA ALA A 37 7.42 11.32 7.95
C ALA A 37 8.69 10.92 8.73
N GLY A 38 9.83 10.71 8.06
CA GLY A 38 11.11 10.36 8.67
C GLY A 38 11.32 8.86 8.90
N TYR A 39 10.40 8.00 8.44
CA TYR A 39 10.50 6.54 8.51
C TYR A 39 11.27 5.98 7.31
N VAL A 40 12.59 6.11 7.36
CA VAL A 40 13.50 5.63 6.30
C VAL A 40 14.00 4.21 6.59
N ALA A 41 14.32 3.46 5.53
CA ALA A 41 14.87 2.10 5.68
C ALA A 41 16.18 2.13 6.49
N SER A 42 16.26 1.30 7.53
CA SER A 42 17.44 1.19 8.41
C SER A 42 17.56 -0.22 8.95
N ASN A 43 18.81 -0.70 9.09
CA ASN A 43 19.12 -2.00 9.69
C ASN A 43 19.32 -1.91 11.22
N THR A 44 19.32 -0.70 11.78
CA THR A 44 19.60 -0.47 13.21
C THR A 44 18.49 0.32 13.91
N GLU A 45 17.80 1.20 13.18
CA GLU A 45 16.73 2.01 13.74
C GLU A 45 15.46 1.19 13.91
N ARG A 46 14.75 1.41 15.01
CA ARG A 46 13.47 0.76 15.29
C ARG A 46 12.38 1.80 15.41
N TYR A 47 11.35 1.67 14.60
CA TYR A 47 10.22 2.60 14.59
C TYR A 47 9.03 2.04 15.36
N PRO A 48 8.28 2.89 16.08
CA PRO A 48 7.02 2.46 16.67
C PRO A 48 5.99 2.17 15.56
N LEU A 49 5.43 0.96 15.56
CA LEU A 49 4.45 0.53 14.56
C LEU A 49 3.24 1.48 14.47
N GLY A 50 2.76 2.01 15.60
CA GLY A 50 1.67 2.98 15.62
C GLY A 50 2.00 4.29 14.88
N GLY A 51 3.27 4.70 14.85
CA GLY A 51 3.71 5.86 14.08
C GLY A 51 3.66 5.63 12.57
N ILE A 52 4.09 4.45 12.12
CA ILE A 52 3.99 4.02 10.72
C ILE A 52 2.53 4.01 10.27
N ILE A 53 1.65 3.40 11.07
CA ILE A 53 0.20 3.35 10.78
C ILE A 53 -0.38 4.77 10.71
N SER A 54 -0.08 5.62 11.71
CA SER A 54 -0.59 6.99 11.77
C SER A 54 -0.14 7.84 10.58
N ALA A 55 1.11 7.69 10.11
CA ALA A 55 1.59 8.43 8.95
C ALA A 55 0.80 8.10 7.67
N ILE A 56 0.49 6.81 7.47
CA ILE A 56 -0.28 6.35 6.32
C ILE A 56 -1.75 6.75 6.44
N GLU A 57 -2.33 6.61 7.63
CA GLU A 57 -3.70 7.06 7.92
C GLU A 57 -3.87 8.57 7.70
N ASN A 58 -2.91 9.39 8.13
CA ASN A 58 -2.98 10.83 7.92
C ASN A 58 -2.82 11.23 6.44
N ALA A 59 -2.03 10.48 5.68
CA ALA A 59 -1.80 10.77 4.26
C ALA A 59 -2.97 10.34 3.36
N PHE A 60 -3.58 9.18 3.64
CA PHE A 60 -4.58 8.57 2.77
C PHE A 60 -5.98 8.51 3.39
N HIS A 61 -6.15 8.89 4.65
CA HIS A 61 -7.41 8.76 5.40
C HIS A 61 -7.92 7.32 5.49
N ALA A 62 -7.00 6.35 5.42
CA ALA A 62 -7.31 4.93 5.48
C ALA A 62 -6.23 4.14 6.23
N SER A 63 -6.68 3.17 7.04
CA SER A 63 -5.81 2.32 7.84
C SER A 63 -5.21 1.18 7.00
N PRO A 64 -3.88 1.03 6.95
CA PRO A 64 -3.25 -0.10 6.28
C PRO A 64 -3.34 -1.38 7.13
N LEU A 65 -3.28 -2.53 6.47
CA LEU A 65 -2.92 -3.79 7.15
C LEU A 65 -1.41 -3.99 7.05
N ILE A 66 -0.76 -4.15 8.21
CA ILE A 66 0.69 -4.41 8.30
C ILE A 66 0.92 -5.88 8.65
N ILE A 67 1.82 -6.52 7.89
CA ILE A 67 2.31 -7.86 8.18
C ILE A 67 3.80 -7.74 8.48
N CYS A 68 4.18 -8.18 9.69
CA CYS A 68 5.56 -8.23 10.11
C CYS A 68 6.05 -9.67 10.08
N SER A 69 7.32 -9.84 9.71
CA SER A 69 8.06 -11.08 9.85
C SER A 69 9.29 -10.82 10.69
N LYS A 70 9.41 -11.56 11.81
CA LYS A 70 10.36 -11.28 12.89
C LYS A 70 10.18 -9.84 13.39
N ASP A 71 11.25 -9.04 13.38
CA ASP A 71 11.30 -7.66 13.85
C ASP A 71 11.16 -6.63 12.71
N SER A 72 10.74 -7.05 11.51
CA SER A 72 10.64 -6.18 10.32
C SER A 72 9.27 -6.22 9.66
N ILE A 73 8.84 -5.09 9.10
CA ILE A 73 7.68 -5.03 8.21
C ILE A 73 8.03 -5.78 6.91
N GLU A 74 7.20 -6.75 6.53
CA GLU A 74 7.36 -7.55 5.32
C GLU A 74 6.37 -7.11 4.24
N GLU A 75 5.11 -6.87 4.63
CA GLU A 75 4.05 -6.52 3.69
C GLU A 75 3.14 -5.44 4.26
N LEU A 76 2.67 -4.57 3.37
CA LEU A 76 1.64 -3.59 3.64
C LEU A 76 0.52 -3.72 2.61
N ARG A 77 -0.73 -3.76 3.08
CA ARG A 77 -1.91 -3.81 2.22
C ARG A 77 -2.79 -2.59 2.41
N LEU A 78 -3.14 -1.96 1.29
CA LEU A 78 -4.19 -0.96 1.19
C LEU A 78 -5.42 -1.60 0.54
N CYS A 79 -6.58 -1.32 1.09
CA CYS A 79 -7.87 -1.77 0.57
C CYS A 79 -8.53 -0.63 -0.20
N PHE A 80 -9.20 -0.94 -1.30
CA PHE A 80 -9.87 0.04 -2.15
C PHE A 80 -11.27 -0.44 -2.52
N TYR A 81 -12.18 0.51 -2.69
CA TYR A 81 -13.45 0.27 -3.37
C TYR A 81 -13.22 0.07 -4.88
N LYS A 82 -14.26 -0.37 -5.60
CA LYS A 82 -14.18 -0.66 -7.05
C LYS A 82 -13.89 0.57 -7.91
N ASP A 83 -14.02 1.76 -7.35
CA ASP A 83 -13.67 3.05 -7.97
C ASP A 83 -12.25 3.52 -7.62
N PHE A 84 -11.46 2.65 -6.97
CA PHE A 84 -10.08 2.88 -6.56
C PHE A 84 -9.90 4.06 -5.60
N GLN A 85 -10.96 4.42 -4.86
CA GLN A 85 -10.85 5.25 -3.66
C GLN A 85 -10.68 4.37 -2.43
N VAL A 86 -10.07 4.96 -1.40
CA VAL A 86 -9.90 4.38 -0.06
C VAL A 86 -11.07 4.76 0.84
#